data_AF-A0A927NBM5-F1
#
_entry.id   AF-A0A927NBM5-F1
#
_cell.length_a   1.000
_cell.length_b   1.000
_cell.length_c   1.000
_cell.angle_alpha   90.00
_cell.angle_beta   90.00
_cell.angle_gamma   90.00
#
_symmetry.space_group_name_H-M   'P 1'
#
loop_
_entity.id
_entity.type
_entity.pdbx_description
1 polymer ?
#
loop_
_entity_poly.entity_id
_entity_poly.type
_entity_poly.pdbx_seq_one_letter_code
_entity_poly.pdbx_strand_id
1 'polypeptide(L)'
;MADNNQRKWLKPSKRAQGYAEERRSGIHMRGEKKDQPLDDYNKGLRSGYMLAQSDNAGMYRYKMARDAGLSKQEAQKFSREKGTKLPEKKAK
;
A
#
# COMPACT_ATOMS: atom_id res chain seq x y z
N MET A 1 -7.97 -4.03 -17.33
CA MET A 1 -7.07 -2.85 -17.27
C MET A 1 -6.97 -2.39 -15.81
N ALA A 2 -5.77 -2.15 -15.29
CA ALA A 2 -5.63 -1.70 -13.90
C ALA A 2 -6.13 -0.26 -13.77
N ASP A 3 -7.18 -0.06 -12.97
CA ASP A 3 -7.71 1.26 -12.67
C ASP A 3 -6.63 2.13 -11.99
N ASN A 4 -6.06 3.05 -12.75
CA ASN A 4 -4.93 3.88 -12.33
C ASN A 4 -5.36 4.96 -11.32
N ASN A 5 -6.67 5.05 -11.03
CA ASN A 5 -7.23 6.03 -10.10
C ASN A 5 -7.19 5.56 -8.62
N GLN A 6 -6.84 4.29 -8.37
CA GLN A 6 -6.77 3.73 -7.02
C GLN A 6 -5.33 3.57 -6.50
N ARG A 7 -5.10 3.91 -5.24
CA ARG A 7 -3.89 3.60 -4.48
C ARG A 7 -3.86 2.10 -4.17
N LYS A 8 -2.82 1.43 -4.68
CA LYS A 8 -2.57 0.01 -4.43
C LYS A 8 -1.76 -0.18 -3.14
N TRP A 9 -2.33 0.24 -2.02
CA TRP A 9 -1.71 0.05 -0.70
C TRP A 9 -2.24 -1.21 -0.02
N LEU A 10 -1.39 -1.87 0.77
CA LEU A 10 -1.69 -3.07 1.54
C LEU A 10 -1.31 -2.82 2.99
N LYS A 11 -1.88 -3.59 3.93
CA LYS A 11 -1.51 -3.46 5.34
C LYS A 11 0.02 -3.59 5.47
N PRO A 12 0.73 -2.56 5.98
CA PRO A 12 2.18 -2.45 5.84
C PRO A 12 2.94 -3.69 6.31
N SER A 13 2.49 -4.32 7.40
CA SER A 13 3.15 -5.51 7.98
C SER A 13 3.26 -6.68 6.99
N LYS A 14 2.20 -6.95 6.22
CA LYS A 14 2.19 -8.09 5.26
C LYS A 14 3.03 -7.81 4.02
N ARG A 15 3.14 -6.54 3.62
CA ARG A 15 3.88 -6.14 2.42
C ARG A 15 5.38 -6.02 2.69
N ALA A 16 5.75 -5.41 3.81
CA ALA A 16 7.14 -5.30 4.25
C ALA A 16 7.80 -6.67 4.46
N GLN A 17 7.07 -7.63 5.05
CA GLN A 17 7.55 -9.00 5.21
C GLN A 17 7.90 -9.64 3.85
N GLY A 18 7.01 -9.52 2.86
CA GLY A 18 7.24 -10.07 1.53
C GLY A 18 8.50 -9.53 0.84
N TYR A 19 8.79 -8.26 0.99
CA TYR A 19 9.99 -7.66 0.42
C TYR A 19 11.27 -8.03 1.18
N ALA A 20 11.18 -8.24 2.49
CA ALA A 20 12.28 -8.80 3.26
C ALA A 20 12.59 -10.24 2.81
N GLU A 21 11.55 -11.02 2.53
CA GLU A 21 11.68 -12.37 1.96
C GLU A 21 12.29 -12.34 0.55
N GLU A 22 11.82 -11.48 -0.35
CA GLU A 22 12.39 -11.29 -1.71
C GLU A 22 13.86 -10.83 -1.67
N ARG A 23 14.24 -9.99 -0.71
CA ARG A 23 15.65 -9.59 -0.52
C ARG A 23 16.52 -10.73 -0.01
N ARG A 24 15.98 -11.56 0.89
CA ARG A 24 16.69 -12.72 1.43
C ARG A 24 16.88 -13.80 0.35
N SER A 25 15.87 -14.02 -0.49
CA SER A 25 15.94 -14.99 -1.59
C SER A 25 16.68 -14.45 -2.81
N GLY A 26 16.72 -13.13 -2.99
CA GLY A 26 17.30 -12.50 -4.18
C GLY A 26 16.47 -12.71 -5.44
N ILE A 27 15.22 -13.15 -5.32
CA ILE A 27 14.32 -13.49 -6.43
C ILE A 27 12.96 -12.80 -6.24
N HIS A 28 12.39 -12.32 -7.34
CA HIS A 28 11.05 -11.75 -7.37
C HIS A 28 10.02 -12.85 -7.11
N MET A 29 9.21 -12.72 -6.06
CA MET A 29 8.18 -13.71 -5.72
C MET A 29 6.80 -13.35 -6.31
N ARG A 30 6.68 -12.16 -6.90
CA ARG A 30 5.39 -11.53 -7.26
C ARG A 30 5.49 -10.75 -8.57
N GLY A 31 4.36 -10.60 -9.25
CA GLY A 31 4.23 -9.76 -10.44
C GLY A 31 4.77 -10.41 -11.71
N GLU A 32 5.00 -9.59 -12.74
CA GLU A 32 5.41 -10.05 -14.07
C GLU A 32 6.81 -10.66 -14.10
N LYS A 33 7.68 -10.25 -13.16
CA LYS A 33 9.06 -10.73 -13.06
C LYS A 33 9.22 -11.93 -12.12
N LYS A 34 8.14 -12.63 -11.78
CA LYS A 34 8.20 -13.75 -10.84
C LYS A 34 9.28 -14.76 -11.26
N ASP A 35 10.00 -15.28 -10.27
CA ASP A 35 11.09 -16.27 -10.40
C ASP A 35 12.36 -15.73 -11.10
N GLN A 36 12.40 -14.42 -11.42
CA GLN A 36 13.60 -13.74 -11.92
C GLN A 36 14.45 -13.19 -10.77
N PRO A 37 15.79 -13.16 -10.93
CA PRO A 37 16.67 -12.55 -9.93
C PRO A 37 16.39 -11.05 -9.78
N LEU A 38 16.51 -10.55 -8.55
CA LEU A 38 16.43 -9.11 -8.30
C LEU A 38 17.62 -8.41 -8.97
N ASP A 39 17.35 -7.32 -9.69
CA ASP A 39 18.40 -6.40 -10.12
C ASP A 39 18.98 -5.62 -8.92
N ASP A 40 20.16 -5.02 -9.08
CA ASP A 40 20.86 -4.37 -7.97
C ASP A 40 20.09 -3.17 -7.40
N TYR A 41 19.27 -2.54 -8.23
CA TYR A 41 18.36 -1.47 -7.81
C TYR A 41 17.23 -1.98 -6.90
N ASN A 42 16.65 -3.14 -7.22
CA ASN A 42 15.64 -3.82 -6.43
C ASN A 42 16.23 -4.54 -5.21
N LYS A 43 17.51 -4.95 -5.22
CA LYS A 43 18.21 -5.41 -4.01
C LYS A 43 18.40 -4.26 -3.00
N GLY A 44 18.67 -3.06 -3.51
CA GLY A 44 18.90 -1.84 -2.73
C GLY A 44 17.63 -1.00 -2.48
N LEU A 45 17.67 0.24 -2.96
CA LEU A 45 16.75 1.36 -2.63
C LEU A 45 15.26 1.09 -2.92
N ARG A 46 14.92 0.32 -3.96
CA ARG A 46 13.52 0.12 -4.36
C ARG A 46 12.83 -1.06 -3.68
N SER A 47 13.56 -1.89 -2.94
CA SER A 47 13.00 -3.07 -2.25
C SER A 47 11.92 -2.76 -1.21
N GLY A 48 11.68 -1.51 -0.79
CA GLY A 48 10.59 -1.27 0.15
C GLY A 48 10.37 0.16 0.60
N TYR A 49 11.38 1.04 0.48
CA TYR A 49 11.29 2.40 1.02
C TYR A 49 10.20 3.26 0.35
N MET A 50 10.21 3.36 -0.99
CA MET A 50 9.20 4.15 -1.71
C MET A 50 7.80 3.54 -1.65
N LEU A 51 7.69 2.22 -1.52
CA LEU A 51 6.39 1.55 -1.38
C LEU A 51 5.81 1.74 0.02
N ALA A 52 6.66 1.77 1.05
CA ALA A 52 6.24 2.09 2.42
C ALA A 52 5.62 3.49 2.53
N GLN A 53 6.04 4.47 1.72
CA GLN A 53 5.40 5.79 1.68
C GLN A 53 3.93 5.70 1.23
N SER A 54 3.65 4.93 0.17
CA SER A 54 2.29 4.70 -0.28
C SER A 54 1.44 3.93 0.75
N ASP A 55 2.05 2.98 1.45
CA ASP A 55 1.37 2.21 2.49
C ASP A 55 1.04 3.06 3.72
N ASN A 56 1.96 3.92 4.14
CA ASN A 56 1.74 4.87 5.23
C ASN A 56 0.63 5.87 4.90
N ALA A 57 0.61 6.41 3.66
CA ALA A 57 -0.45 7.31 3.21
C ALA A 57 -1.83 6.64 3.19
N GLY A 58 -1.90 5.37 2.79
CA GLY A 58 -3.13 4.58 2.83
C GLY A 58 -3.62 4.29 4.25
N MET A 59 -2.70 3.87 5.14
CA MET A 59 -2.99 3.65 6.57
C MET A 59 -3.50 4.90 7.26
N TYR A 60 -2.86 6.05 7.02
CA TYR A 60 -3.26 7.33 7.59
C TYR A 60 -4.71 7.66 7.25
N ARG A 61 -5.09 7.52 5.98
CA ARG A 61 -6.47 7.76 5.51
C ARG A 61 -7.47 6.76 6.06
N TYR A 62 -7.08 5.50 6.18
CA TYR A 62 -7.93 4.49 6.80
C TYR A 62 -8.25 4.86 8.25
N LYS A 63 -7.23 5.25 9.04
CA LYS A 63 -7.42 5.70 10.43
C LYS A 63 -8.31 6.93 10.50
N MET A 64 -8.00 7.95 9.70
CA MET A 64 -8.81 9.18 9.62
C MET A 64 -10.30 8.89 9.32
N ALA A 65 -10.61 7.97 8.40
CA ALA A 65 -11.98 7.58 8.12
C ALA A 65 -12.64 6.81 9.27
N ARG A 66 -11.89 5.93 9.95
CA ARG A 66 -12.37 5.21 11.13
C ARG A 66 -12.67 6.17 12.29
N ASP A 67 -11.83 7.19 12.49
CA ASP A 67 -12.00 8.23 13.50
C ASP A 67 -13.21 9.12 13.18
N ALA A 68 -13.49 9.36 11.90
CA ALA A 68 -14.71 10.03 11.42
C ALA A 68 -16.00 9.20 11.54
N GLY A 69 -15.93 7.98 12.10
CA GLY A 69 -17.09 7.12 12.35
C GLY A 69 -17.52 6.23 11.18
N LEU A 70 -16.75 6.19 10.09
CA LEU A 70 -17.06 5.33 8.94
C LEU A 70 -16.86 3.84 9.26
N SER A 71 -17.64 3.00 8.58
CA SER A 71 -17.51 1.55 8.68
C SER A 71 -16.15 1.06 8.15
N LYS A 72 -15.76 -0.17 8.49
CA LYS A 72 -14.51 -0.77 8.01
C LYS A 72 -14.43 -0.83 6.48
N GLN A 73 -15.56 -1.08 5.81
CA GLN A 73 -15.63 -1.18 4.35
C GLN A 73 -15.50 0.19 3.68
N GLU A 74 -16.19 1.21 4.22
CA GLU A 74 -16.10 2.59 3.71
C GLU A 74 -14.70 3.18 3.93
N ALA A 75 -14.11 2.96 5.12
CA ALA A 75 -12.74 3.39 5.39
C ALA A 75 -11.72 2.72 4.45
N GLN A 76 -11.94 1.45 4.08
CA GLN A 76 -11.09 0.75 3.11
C GLN A 76 -11.22 1.35 1.71
N LYS A 77 -12.43 1.64 1.23
CA LYS A 77 -12.65 2.33 -0.05
C LYS A 77 -11.98 3.70 -0.06
N PHE A 78 -12.25 4.51 0.96
CA PHE A 78 -11.68 5.84 1.11
C PHE A 78 -10.14 5.86 1.14
N SER A 79 -9.52 4.89 1.81
CA SER A 79 -8.06 4.78 1.87
C SER A 79 -7.41 4.49 0.50
N ARG A 80 -8.17 3.91 -0.43
CA ARG A 80 -7.71 3.52 -1.77
C ARG A 80 -7.97 4.60 -2.82
N GLU A 81 -8.82 5.57 -2.59
CA GLU A 81 -9.02 6.67 -3.54
C GLU A 81 -7.79 7.59 -3.61
N LYS A 82 -7.48 8.20 -4.76
CA LYS A 82 -6.46 9.27 -4.86
C LYS A 82 -7.12 10.63 -4.61
N GLY A 83 -6.48 11.51 -3.83
CA GLY A 83 -7.01 12.86 -3.50
C GLY A 83 -7.17 13.15 -2.00
N THR A 84 -7.53 14.38 -1.66
CA THR A 84 -7.52 14.96 -0.28
C THR A 84 -8.90 15.24 0.32
N LYS A 85 -10.01 14.99 -0.40
CA LYS A 85 -11.34 15.33 0.12
C LYS A 85 -11.73 14.34 1.23
N LEU A 86 -11.71 14.77 2.49
CA LEU A 86 -12.41 14.03 3.54
C LEU A 86 -13.90 13.97 3.18
N PRO A 87 -14.59 12.83 3.39
CA PRO A 87 -16.04 12.87 3.48
C PRO A 87 -16.38 13.84 4.61
N GLU A 88 -17.30 14.77 4.36
CA GLU A 88 -17.79 15.70 5.39
C GLU A 88 -18.14 14.89 6.65
N LYS A 89 -17.73 15.39 7.82
CA LYS A 89 -18.07 14.76 9.09
C LYS A 89 -19.57 14.44 9.05
N LYS A 90 -19.94 13.17 9.19
CA LYS A 90 -21.31 12.85 9.58
C LYS A 90 -21.45 13.39 11.00
N ALA A 91 -21.91 14.64 11.10
CA ALA A 91 -22.28 15.25 12.36
C ALA A 91 -23.24 14.27 13.02
N LYS A 92 -22.86 13.81 14.20
CA LYS A 92 -23.73 13.03 15.07
C LYS A 92 -24.21 13.95 16.16
#